data_AF-A0A7C7EG83-F1
#
_entry.id   AF-A0A7C7EG83-F1
#
_cell.length_a   1.000
_cell.length_b   1.000
_cell.length_c   1.000
_cell.angle_alpha   90.00
_cell.angle_beta   90.00
_cell.angle_gamma   90.00
#
_symmetry.space_group_name_H-M   'P 1'
#
loop_
_entity.id
_entity.type
_entity.pdbx_description
1 polymer ?
#
loop_
_entity_poly.entity_id
_entity_poly.type
_entity_poly.pdbx_seq_one_letter_code
_entity_poly.pdbx_strand_id
1 'polypeptide(L)'
;MSLVNTKKMLEDAKKNKYAVGAFNIHNLETLKAVVKAAAEMRSPLILQTTPGTIKHAEEDYIAAMAKVASEKYDIPIALHLDHGNSFELVVKCIRAGYTSVMIDGSMLSYEQNVELTKKVVEVAHAAGVTVEAELGSIVGVEDDMYVKEDKSVFTDPEMAADFVEKTGVDSLAIA
;
A
#
# COMPACT_ATOMS: atom_id res chain seq x y z
N MET A 1 -3.08 -19.49 -5.48
CA MET A 1 -3.31 -19.29 -4.03
C MET A 1 -4.28 -18.12 -3.80
N SER A 2 -4.83 -17.96 -2.59
CA SER A 2 -5.55 -16.71 -2.26
C SER A 2 -4.56 -15.54 -2.17
N LEU A 3 -5.06 -14.30 -2.31
CA LEU A 3 -4.29 -13.10 -1.96
C LEU A 3 -3.77 -13.20 -0.52
N VAL A 4 -2.59 -12.64 -0.27
CA VAL A 4 -1.96 -12.56 1.05
C VAL A 4 -1.72 -11.09 1.42
N ASN A 5 -1.62 -10.79 2.71
CA ASN A 5 -1.20 -9.46 3.16
C ASN A 5 0.32 -9.27 3.01
N THR A 6 0.81 -8.03 3.14
CA THR A 6 2.23 -7.72 2.87
C THR A 6 3.18 -8.16 3.98
N LYS A 7 2.67 -8.47 5.19
CA LYS A 7 3.50 -8.73 6.37
C LYS A 7 4.58 -9.77 6.15
N LYS A 8 4.19 -10.99 5.77
CA LYS A 8 5.15 -12.11 5.62
C LYS A 8 6.15 -11.87 4.47
N MET A 9 5.69 -11.28 3.37
CA MET A 9 6.58 -11.03 2.22
C MET A 9 7.59 -9.92 2.53
N LEU A 10 7.19 -8.87 3.26
CA LEU A 10 8.10 -7.80 3.67
C LEU A 10 9.05 -8.26 4.78
N GLU A 11 8.59 -9.07 5.74
CA GLU A 11 9.46 -9.72 6.73
C GLU A 11 10.52 -10.62 6.08
N ASP A 12 10.12 -11.42 5.08
CA ASP A 12 11.04 -12.25 4.30
C ASP A 12 12.04 -11.41 3.50
N ALA A 13 11.56 -10.37 2.81
CA ALA A 13 12.38 -9.42 2.07
C ALA A 13 13.44 -8.75 2.95
N LYS A 14 13.03 -8.26 4.13
CA LYS A 14 13.94 -7.66 5.12
C LYS A 14 14.99 -8.66 5.61
N LYS A 15 14.58 -9.90 5.93
CA LYS A 15 15.49 -10.96 6.40
C LYS A 15 16.51 -11.35 5.33
N ASN A 16 16.07 -11.46 4.08
CA ASN A 16 16.88 -11.96 2.97
C ASN A 16 17.51 -10.83 2.13
N LYS A 17 17.39 -9.57 2.57
CA LYS A 17 18.02 -8.38 1.97
C LYS A 17 17.64 -8.15 0.50
N TYR A 18 16.35 -8.29 0.18
CA TYR A 18 15.78 -7.89 -1.11
C TYR A 18 14.57 -6.96 -0.89
N ALA A 19 13.99 -6.46 -1.99
CA ALA A 19 12.77 -5.67 -1.97
C ALA A 19 11.67 -6.35 -2.80
N VAL A 20 10.41 -6.19 -2.38
CA VAL A 20 9.25 -6.63 -3.15
C VAL A 20 8.77 -5.45 -3.99
N GLY A 21 8.59 -5.66 -5.30
CA GLY A 21 8.07 -4.61 -6.17
C GLY A 21 6.57 -4.41 -5.95
N ALA A 22 6.18 -3.14 -5.76
CA ALA A 22 4.80 -2.70 -5.80
C ALA A 22 4.56 -1.96 -7.13
N PHE A 23 3.61 -2.45 -7.92
CA PHE A 23 3.36 -1.94 -9.27
C PHE A 23 1.94 -1.47 -9.40
N ASN A 24 1.76 -0.21 -9.80
CA ASN A 24 0.45 0.33 -10.09
C ASN A 24 -0.17 -0.38 -11.29
N ILE A 25 -1.42 -0.80 -11.13
CA ILE A 25 -2.25 -1.34 -12.21
C ILE A 25 -3.41 -0.40 -12.48
N HIS A 26 -3.87 -0.38 -13.73
CA HIS A 26 -4.97 0.50 -14.16
C HIS A 26 -6.07 -0.25 -14.90
N ASN A 27 -5.78 -1.46 -15.39
CA ASN A 27 -6.67 -2.29 -16.19
C ASN A 27 -6.21 -3.75 -16.20
N LEU A 28 -6.92 -4.59 -16.96
CA LEU A 28 -6.59 -6.02 -17.09
C LEU A 28 -5.21 -6.25 -17.73
N GLU A 29 -4.83 -5.44 -18.72
CA GLU A 29 -3.57 -5.58 -19.46
C GLU A 29 -2.36 -5.35 -18.54
N THR A 30 -2.38 -4.27 -17.78
CA THR A 30 -1.32 -3.92 -16.81
C THR A 30 -1.20 -4.97 -15.71
N LEU A 31 -2.33 -5.41 -15.13
CA LEU A 31 -2.35 -6.50 -14.16
C LEU A 31 -1.75 -7.79 -14.75
N LYS A 32 -2.17 -8.21 -15.94
CA LYS A 32 -1.63 -9.42 -16.57
C LYS A 32 -0.14 -9.31 -16.86
N ALA A 33 0.34 -8.14 -17.29
CA ALA A 33 1.75 -7.93 -17.59
C ALA A 33 2.60 -8.11 -16.34
N VAL A 34 2.24 -7.42 -15.25
CA VAL A 34 3.00 -7.47 -13.98
C VAL A 34 2.94 -8.88 -13.36
N VAL A 35 1.75 -9.48 -13.28
CA VAL A 35 1.59 -10.82 -12.69
C VAL A 35 2.37 -11.88 -13.49
N LYS A 36 2.33 -11.81 -14.82
CA LYS A 36 3.07 -12.74 -15.68
C LYS A 36 4.58 -12.60 -15.46
N ALA A 37 5.10 -11.37 -15.41
CA ALA A 37 6.51 -11.12 -15.16
C ALA A 37 6.94 -11.62 -13.77
N ALA A 38 6.17 -11.33 -12.72
CA ALA A 38 6.44 -11.83 -11.38
C ALA A 38 6.45 -13.37 -11.31
N ALA A 39 5.52 -14.02 -12.01
CA ALA A 39 5.45 -15.48 -12.07
C ALA A 39 6.65 -16.09 -12.80
N GLU A 40 7.07 -15.52 -13.94
CA GLU A 40 8.27 -15.96 -14.67
C GLU A 40 9.54 -15.81 -13.83
N MET A 41 9.61 -14.75 -13.01
CA MET A 41 10.72 -14.48 -12.11
C MET A 41 10.63 -15.22 -10.76
N ARG A 42 9.52 -15.93 -10.50
CA ARG A 42 9.21 -16.56 -9.20
C ARG A 42 9.33 -15.58 -8.02
N SER A 43 8.91 -14.34 -8.24
CA SER A 43 8.98 -13.25 -7.27
C SER A 43 7.65 -13.07 -6.54
N PRO A 44 7.64 -12.72 -5.23
CA PRO A 44 6.47 -12.11 -4.61
C PRO A 44 6.14 -10.77 -5.31
N LEU A 45 4.87 -10.36 -5.24
CA LEU A 45 4.35 -9.19 -5.93
C LEU A 45 3.33 -8.43 -5.08
N ILE A 46 3.42 -7.10 -5.11
CA ILE A 46 2.36 -6.21 -4.65
C ILE A 46 1.71 -5.57 -5.87
N LEU A 47 0.44 -5.85 -6.10
CA LEU A 47 -0.39 -5.11 -7.04
C LEU A 47 -0.97 -3.93 -6.30
N GLN A 48 -0.84 -2.71 -6.83
CA GLN A 48 -1.38 -1.52 -6.15
C GLN A 48 -2.20 -0.62 -7.05
N THR A 49 -3.10 0.15 -6.45
CA THR A 49 -4.00 1.06 -7.16
C THR A 49 -4.18 2.35 -6.40
N THR A 50 -4.09 3.48 -7.09
CA THR A 50 -4.33 4.81 -6.52
C THR A 50 -5.83 5.12 -6.43
N PRO A 51 -6.24 6.19 -5.71
CA PRO A 51 -7.63 6.64 -5.70
C PRO A 51 -8.15 6.99 -7.11
N GLY A 52 -7.27 7.49 -7.98
CA GLY A 52 -7.58 7.75 -9.39
C GLY A 52 -7.98 6.48 -10.15
N THR A 53 -7.19 5.41 -10.00
CA THR A 53 -7.52 4.09 -10.58
C THR A 53 -8.86 3.57 -10.04
N ILE A 54 -9.07 3.63 -8.72
CA ILE A 54 -10.30 3.12 -8.10
C ILE A 54 -11.53 3.91 -8.57
N LYS A 55 -11.41 5.23 -8.72
CA LYS A 55 -12.49 6.06 -9.27
C LYS A 55 -12.87 5.66 -10.70
N HIS A 56 -11.90 5.19 -11.49
CA HIS A 56 -12.13 4.79 -12.88
C HIS A 56 -12.67 3.37 -13.03
N ALA A 57 -12.04 2.41 -12.33
CA ALA A 57 -12.26 0.98 -12.55
C ALA A 57 -13.09 0.29 -11.47
N GLU A 58 -13.38 0.99 -10.37
CA GLU A 58 -14.06 0.49 -9.17
C GLU A 58 -13.27 -0.64 -8.46
N GLU A 59 -13.21 -0.57 -7.13
CA GLU A 59 -12.36 -1.43 -6.31
C GLU A 59 -12.74 -2.92 -6.37
N ASP A 60 -14.02 -3.23 -6.65
CA ASP A 60 -14.54 -4.58 -6.68
C ASP A 60 -14.16 -5.33 -7.95
N TYR A 61 -14.17 -4.67 -9.11
CA TYR A 61 -13.61 -5.22 -10.35
C TYR A 61 -12.10 -5.46 -10.20
N ILE A 62 -11.37 -4.51 -9.61
CA ILE A 62 -9.93 -4.66 -9.36
C ILE A 62 -9.67 -5.87 -8.46
N ALA A 63 -10.37 -5.96 -7.33
CA ALA A 63 -10.23 -7.07 -6.39
C ALA A 63 -10.57 -8.42 -7.02
N ALA A 64 -11.62 -8.49 -7.84
CA ALA A 64 -11.99 -9.69 -8.58
C ALA A 64 -10.87 -10.13 -9.56
N MET A 65 -10.29 -9.20 -10.31
CA MET A 65 -9.17 -9.50 -11.22
C MET A 65 -7.93 -9.97 -10.46
N ALA A 66 -7.58 -9.29 -9.35
CA ALA A 66 -6.43 -9.64 -8.52
C ALA A 66 -6.59 -11.04 -7.89
N LYS A 67 -7.79 -11.38 -7.44
CA LYS A 67 -8.12 -12.72 -6.92
C LYS A 67 -7.93 -13.80 -7.99
N VAL A 68 -8.44 -13.59 -9.20
CA VAL A 68 -8.24 -14.54 -10.31
C VAL A 68 -6.75 -14.69 -10.63
N ALA A 69 -5.97 -13.61 -10.60
CA ALA A 69 -4.53 -13.64 -10.81
C ALA A 69 -3.78 -14.42 -9.72
N SER A 70 -4.13 -14.22 -8.44
CA SER A 70 -3.50 -14.93 -7.32
C SER A 70 -3.76 -16.43 -7.39
N GLU A 71 -4.94 -16.84 -7.88
CA GLU A 71 -5.30 -18.26 -8.03
C GLU A 71 -4.57 -18.93 -9.18
N LYS A 72 -4.12 -18.17 -10.18
CA LYS A 72 -3.52 -18.69 -11.41
C LYS A 72 -2.04 -19.05 -11.30
N TYR A 73 -1.29 -18.36 -10.45
CA TYR A 73 0.16 -18.54 -10.31
C TYR A 73 0.54 -18.92 -8.88
N ASP A 74 1.60 -19.71 -8.74
CA ASP A 74 2.11 -20.16 -7.44
C ASP A 74 3.17 -19.19 -6.90
N ILE A 75 2.77 -17.93 -6.72
CA ILE A 75 3.58 -16.87 -6.11
C ILE A 75 2.72 -16.08 -5.10
N PRO A 76 3.32 -15.50 -4.04
CA PRO A 76 2.61 -14.61 -3.13
C PRO A 76 2.21 -13.30 -3.85
N ILE A 77 0.93 -12.96 -3.82
CA ILE A 77 0.41 -11.71 -4.38
C ILE A 77 -0.41 -10.98 -3.31
N ALA A 78 -0.10 -9.71 -3.08
CA ALA A 78 -0.93 -8.78 -2.30
C ALA A 78 -1.64 -7.79 -3.23
N LEU A 79 -2.82 -7.34 -2.80
CA LEU A 79 -3.52 -6.20 -3.41
C LEU A 79 -3.51 -5.03 -2.42
N HIS A 80 -2.98 -3.89 -2.85
CA HIS A 80 -2.68 -2.73 -2.03
C HIS A 80 -3.40 -1.47 -2.52
N LEU A 81 -4.02 -0.72 -1.59
CA LEU A 81 -4.50 0.63 -1.86
C LEU A 81 -3.31 1.57 -1.69
N ASP A 82 -2.92 2.24 -2.77
CA ASP A 82 -1.82 3.20 -2.81
C ASP A 82 -2.37 4.61 -2.54
N HIS A 83 -1.67 5.43 -1.76
CA HIS A 83 -2.06 6.80 -1.36
C HIS A 83 -3.54 6.96 -0.99
N GLY A 84 -4.05 6.13 -0.07
CA GLY A 84 -5.42 6.26 0.42
C GLY A 84 -5.66 7.63 1.06
N ASN A 85 -6.57 8.42 0.49
CA ASN A 85 -6.79 9.82 0.90
C ASN A 85 -7.93 10.02 1.92
N SER A 86 -8.60 8.95 2.33
CA SER A 86 -9.70 9.00 3.28
C SER A 86 -9.91 7.66 3.97
N PHE A 87 -10.38 7.71 5.21
CA PHE A 87 -10.74 6.51 5.98
C PHE A 87 -11.84 5.70 5.26
N GLU A 88 -12.79 6.38 4.63
CA GLU A 88 -13.89 5.77 3.90
C GLU A 88 -13.40 4.96 2.69
N LEU A 89 -12.43 5.50 1.94
CA LEU A 89 -11.82 4.79 0.81
C LEU A 89 -11.06 3.55 1.27
N VAL A 90 -10.31 3.66 2.36
CA VAL A 90 -9.60 2.52 2.97
C VAL A 90 -10.59 1.41 3.34
N VAL A 91 -11.67 1.75 4.06
CA VAL A 91 -12.71 0.78 4.44
C VAL A 91 -13.38 0.17 3.20
N LYS A 92 -13.62 0.96 2.16
CA LYS A 92 -14.18 0.47 0.88
C LYS A 92 -13.27 -0.58 0.24
N CYS A 93 -11.97 -0.34 0.18
CA CYS A 93 -10.98 -1.27 -0.37
C CYS A 93 -10.87 -2.56 0.46
N ILE A 94 -10.83 -2.45 1.80
CA ILE A 94 -10.84 -3.62 2.70
C ILE A 94 -12.07 -4.50 2.42
N ARG A 95 -13.25 -3.89 2.32
CA ARG A 95 -14.51 -4.61 2.02
C ARG A 95 -14.50 -5.27 0.64
N ALA A 96 -13.81 -4.69 -0.34
CA ALA A 96 -13.68 -5.25 -1.67
C ALA A 96 -12.73 -6.46 -1.73
N GLY A 97 -11.87 -6.63 -0.72
CA GLY A 97 -10.93 -7.76 -0.63
C GLY A 97 -9.46 -7.38 -0.80
N TYR A 98 -9.12 -6.09 -0.64
CA TYR A 98 -7.72 -5.67 -0.54
C TYR A 98 -7.08 -6.29 0.69
N THR A 99 -5.83 -6.74 0.55
CA THR A 99 -5.09 -7.41 1.62
C THR A 99 -4.01 -6.51 2.25
N SER A 100 -3.80 -5.33 1.67
CA SER A 100 -2.98 -4.26 2.22
C SER A 100 -3.60 -2.91 1.86
N VAL A 101 -3.40 -1.89 2.69
CA VAL A 101 -3.88 -0.53 2.42
C VAL A 101 -2.89 0.50 2.92
N MET A 102 -2.73 1.59 2.19
CA MET A 102 -2.04 2.79 2.64
C MET A 102 -3.06 3.85 3.04
N ILE A 103 -2.79 4.55 4.13
CA ILE A 103 -3.43 5.83 4.42
C ILE A 103 -2.37 6.93 4.38
N ASP A 104 -2.58 7.90 3.50
CA ASP A 104 -1.65 9.01 3.31
C ASP A 104 -2.14 10.22 4.11
N GLY A 105 -1.55 10.38 5.30
CA GLY A 105 -1.74 11.52 6.19
C GLY A 105 -0.57 12.50 6.15
N SER A 106 0.33 12.41 5.16
CA SER A 106 1.58 13.19 5.08
C SER A 106 1.36 14.71 5.12
N MET A 107 0.21 15.16 4.59
CA MET A 107 -0.18 16.57 4.54
C MET A 107 -0.86 17.08 5.83
N LEU A 108 -1.10 16.22 6.81
CA LEU A 108 -1.71 16.58 8.10
C LEU A 108 -0.64 16.96 9.13
N SER A 109 -1.05 17.53 10.26
CA SER A 109 -0.13 17.64 11.40
C SER A 109 0.29 16.23 11.87
N TYR A 110 1.45 16.12 12.49
CA TYR A 110 1.95 14.85 13.01
C TYR A 110 0.91 14.10 13.86
N GLU A 111 0.29 14.81 14.81
CA GLU A 111 -0.72 14.24 15.71
C GLU A 111 -1.97 13.79 14.97
N GLN A 112 -2.41 14.55 13.96
CA GLN A 112 -3.55 14.21 13.12
C GLN A 112 -3.26 12.99 12.24
N ASN A 113 -2.05 12.89 11.69
CA ASN A 113 -1.61 11.71 10.93
C ASN A 113 -1.56 10.47 11.84
N VAL A 114 -1.00 10.58 13.04
CA VAL A 114 -1.01 9.49 14.03
C VAL A 114 -2.44 9.05 14.37
N GLU A 115 -3.35 9.99 14.63
CA GLU A 115 -4.74 9.67 14.97
C GLU A 115 -5.48 8.97 13.81
N LEU A 116 -5.36 9.52 12.60
CA LEU A 116 -5.96 8.94 11.39
C LEU A 116 -5.41 7.54 11.12
N THR A 117 -4.09 7.39 11.18
CA THR A 117 -3.41 6.12 10.90
C THR A 117 -3.80 5.06 11.93
N LYS A 118 -3.84 5.39 13.23
CA LYS A 118 -4.34 4.48 14.28
C LYS A 118 -5.72 3.95 13.98
N LYS A 119 -6.64 4.84 13.59
CA LYS A 119 -8.02 4.48 13.27
C LYS A 119 -8.09 3.51 12.08
N VAL A 120 -7.24 3.69 11.07
CA VAL A 120 -7.12 2.78 9.93
C VAL A 120 -6.54 1.43 10.36
N VAL A 121 -5.44 1.45 11.14
CA VAL A 121 -4.79 0.24 11.68
C VAL A 121 -5.78 -0.63 12.46
N GLU A 122 -6.58 -0.03 13.34
CA GLU A 122 -7.57 -0.76 14.14
C GLU A 122 -8.54 -1.57 13.26
N VAL A 123 -9.11 -0.95 12.22
CA VAL A 123 -10.09 -1.60 11.35
C VAL A 123 -9.42 -2.60 10.39
N ALA A 124 -8.26 -2.26 9.85
CA ALA A 124 -7.52 -3.13 8.92
C ALA A 124 -7.04 -4.40 9.62
N HIS A 125 -6.43 -4.28 10.81
CA HIS A 125 -5.94 -5.43 11.57
C HIS A 125 -7.07 -6.35 12.02
N ALA A 126 -8.24 -5.80 12.37
CA ALA A 126 -9.44 -6.59 12.65
C ALA A 126 -9.91 -7.43 11.45
N ALA A 127 -9.59 -6.99 10.22
CA ALA A 127 -9.86 -7.70 8.97
C ALA A 127 -8.68 -8.56 8.46
N GLY A 128 -7.55 -8.61 9.18
CA GLY A 128 -6.33 -9.30 8.74
C GLY A 128 -5.57 -8.60 7.60
N VAL A 129 -5.87 -7.33 7.36
CA VAL A 129 -5.25 -6.46 6.35
C VAL A 129 -4.10 -5.68 6.97
N THR A 130 -2.98 -5.57 6.25
CA THR A 130 -1.82 -4.78 6.68
C THR A 130 -1.94 -3.31 6.29
N VAL A 131 -1.32 -2.44 7.07
CA VAL A 131 -1.37 -0.99 6.86
C VAL A 131 0.01 -0.41 6.59
N GLU A 132 0.08 0.36 5.51
CA GLU A 132 1.15 1.31 5.24
C GLU A 132 0.71 2.73 5.61
N ALA A 133 1.66 3.55 6.05
CA ALA A 133 1.45 4.98 6.20
C ALA A 133 2.68 5.73 5.72
N GLU A 134 2.51 7.02 5.48
CA GLU A 134 3.60 7.92 5.07
C GLU A 134 3.92 8.92 6.18
N LEU A 135 5.22 9.15 6.39
CA LEU A 135 5.73 10.23 7.23
C LEU A 135 6.83 10.97 6.47
N GLY A 136 6.61 12.25 6.21
CA GLY A 136 7.46 13.08 5.36
C GLY A 136 6.63 13.73 4.25
N SER A 137 7.27 14.38 3.30
CA SER A 137 6.62 14.77 2.05
C SER A 137 7.46 14.22 0.90
N ILE A 138 6.98 13.19 0.21
CA ILE A 138 7.65 12.71 -1.00
C ILE A 138 7.64 13.85 -2.03
N VAL A 139 8.83 14.30 -2.43
CA VAL A 139 8.97 15.35 -3.45
C VAL A 139 8.83 14.71 -4.83
N GLY A 140 7.74 15.04 -5.52
CA GLY A 140 7.44 14.49 -6.84
C GLY A 140 6.17 15.06 -7.46
N VAL A 141 5.77 14.49 -8.60
CA VAL A 141 4.45 14.70 -9.22
C VAL A 141 3.66 13.42 -9.01
N GLU A 142 2.66 13.47 -8.12
CA GLU A 142 1.71 12.39 -7.89
C GLU A 142 0.30 12.93 -8.05
N ASP A 143 -0.47 12.34 -8.97
CA ASP A 143 -1.89 12.63 -9.23
C ASP A 143 -2.25 14.14 -9.12
N ASP A 144 -1.50 15.00 -9.84
CA ASP A 144 -1.63 16.47 -9.95
C ASP A 144 -1.06 17.35 -8.80
N MET A 145 -0.39 16.80 -7.79
CA MET A 145 0.27 17.57 -6.73
C MET A 145 1.76 17.83 -7.02
N TYR A 146 2.17 19.11 -6.99
CA TYR A 146 3.57 19.54 -7.05
C TYR A 146 4.08 19.88 -5.66
N VAL A 147 4.98 19.06 -5.11
CA VAL A 147 5.71 19.38 -3.87
C VAL A 147 7.02 20.08 -4.25
N LYS A 148 7.27 21.29 -3.70
CA LYS A 148 8.54 22.03 -3.94
C LYS A 148 9.67 21.43 -3.10
N GLU A 149 10.84 21.25 -3.71
CA GLU A 149 12.09 20.93 -3.00
C GLU A 149 12.42 22.03 -1.97
N ASP A 150 12.33 21.73 -0.68
CA ASP A 150 12.97 22.53 0.37
C ASP A 150 13.71 21.59 1.33
N LYS A 151 14.93 21.95 1.77
CA LYS A 151 15.91 21.04 2.42
C LYS A 151 15.45 20.38 3.75
N SER A 152 14.21 20.61 4.19
CA SER A 152 13.53 19.92 5.29
C SER A 152 12.72 18.68 4.85
N VAL A 153 12.97 18.11 3.67
CA VAL A 153 12.19 17.00 3.10
C VAL A 153 12.34 15.68 3.86
N PHE A 154 13.51 15.41 4.43
CA PHE A 154 13.83 14.07 4.93
C PHE A 154 13.10 13.73 6.22
N THR A 155 12.61 12.51 6.31
CA THR A 155 11.97 12.00 7.51
C THR A 155 12.97 11.88 8.65
N ASP A 156 12.66 12.49 9.80
CA ASP A 156 13.44 12.33 11.02
C ASP A 156 13.35 10.87 11.54
N PRO A 157 14.47 10.15 11.72
CA PRO A 157 14.46 8.77 12.22
C PRO A 157 13.81 8.60 13.60
N GLU A 158 13.94 9.57 14.50
CA GLU A 158 13.29 9.52 15.82
C GLU A 158 11.78 9.70 15.69
N MET A 159 11.33 10.60 14.81
CA MET A 159 9.91 10.74 14.51
C MET A 159 9.34 9.50 13.83
N ALA A 160 10.07 8.86 12.92
CA ALA A 160 9.64 7.61 12.29
C ALA A 160 9.47 6.49 13.32
N ALA A 161 10.41 6.38 14.27
CA ALA A 161 10.32 5.40 15.36
C ALA A 161 9.09 5.65 16.25
N ASP A 162 8.89 6.90 16.69
CA ASP A 162 7.72 7.29 17.50
C ASP A 162 6.40 7.09 16.74
N PHE A 163 6.38 7.37 15.44
CA PHE A 163 5.19 7.20 14.60
C PHE A 163 4.80 5.73 14.48
N VAL A 164 5.76 4.85 14.21
CA VAL A 164 5.52 3.39 14.14
C VAL A 164 5.05 2.85 15.49
N GLU A 165 5.70 3.26 16.59
CA GLU A 165 5.31 2.83 17.94
C GLU A 165 3.88 3.28 18.28
N LYS A 166 3.54 4.53 17.96
CA LYS A 166 2.20 5.06 18.23
C LYS A 166 1.16 4.41 17.34
N THR A 167 1.40 4.29 16.04
CA THR A 167 0.36 3.91 15.08
C THR A 167 0.16 2.40 14.96
N GLY A 168 1.22 1.61 15.11
CA GLY A 168 1.18 0.16 14.90
C GLY A 168 1.11 -0.26 13.43
N VAL A 169 1.55 0.60 12.49
CA VAL A 169 1.63 0.26 11.06
C VAL A 169 2.57 -0.91 10.77
N ASP A 170 2.31 -1.61 9.66
CA ASP A 170 3.10 -2.76 9.20
C ASP A 170 4.26 -2.35 8.28
N SER A 171 4.09 -1.25 7.53
CA SER A 171 5.13 -0.59 6.74
C SER A 171 5.04 0.94 6.89
N LEU A 172 6.17 1.62 6.70
CA LEU A 172 6.27 3.07 6.74
C LEU A 172 7.00 3.56 5.49
N ALA A 173 6.34 4.39 4.70
CA ALA A 173 6.95 5.20 3.65
C ALA A 173 7.63 6.42 4.29
N ILE A 174 8.88 6.67 3.89
CA ILE A 174 9.72 7.77 4.38
C ILE A 174 10.29 8.55 3.18
N ALA A 175 10.54 9.85 3.35
CA ALA A 175 11.10 10.76 2.36
C ALA A 175 12.59 11.06 2.62
#